data_AF-A0A538AFK2-F1
#
_entry.id   AF-A0A538AFK2-F1
#
_cell.length_a   1.000
_cell.length_b   1.000
_cell.length_c   1.000
_cell.angle_alpha   90.00
_cell.angle_beta   90.00
_cell.angle_gamma   90.00
#
_symmetry.space_group_name_H-M   'P 1'
#
loop_
_entity.id
_entity.type
_entity.pdbx_description
1 polymer ?
#
loop_
_entity_poly.entity_id
_entity_poly.type
_entity_poly.pdbx_seq_one_letter_code
_entity_poly.pdbx_strand_id
1 'polypeptide(L)'
;MEVRNSLRELGLDMRAGVHTGEVERLRGEKPRGIAVHIGSRVATCAAPGEVLVTATTRDLVAGSGLEFEDRGEHQLKGIPEARYLFNVTQ
;
A
#
# COMPACT_ATOMS: atom_id res chain seq x y z
N MET A 1 -9.08 1.42 6.96
CA MET A 1 -9.18 2.84 7.41
C MET A 1 -9.30 2.97 8.92
N GLU A 2 -9.88 1.99 9.62
CA GLU A 2 -10.02 1.97 11.09
C GLU A 2 -8.74 2.34 11.85
N VAL A 3 -7.60 1.67 11.59
CA VAL A 3 -6.31 1.96 12.26
C VAL A 3 -5.87 3.42 12.07
N ARG A 4 -6.05 3.99 10.87
CA ARG A 4 -5.72 5.41 10.60
C ARG A 4 -6.58 6.33 11.46
N ASN A 5 -7.88 6.06 11.53
CA ASN A 5 -8.83 6.88 12.25
C ASN A 5 -8.57 6.81 13.76
N SER A 6 -8.33 5.62 14.32
CA SER A 6 -7.99 5.45 15.74
C SER A 6 -6.68 6.14 16.12
N LEU A 7 -5.66 6.15 15.24
CA LEU A 7 -4.42 6.89 15.50
C LEU A 7 -4.63 8.40 15.44
N ARG A 8 -5.47 8.88 14.53
CA ARG A 8 -5.83 10.31 14.45
C ARG A 8 -6.58 10.81 15.68
N GLU A 9 -7.44 10.00 16.28
CA GLU A 9 -8.09 10.30 17.56
C GLU A 9 -7.08 10.50 18.70
N LEU A 10 -5.90 9.89 18.59
CA LEU A 10 -4.77 10.07 19.51
C LEU A 10 -3.83 11.22 19.09
N GLY A 11 -4.16 11.99 18.06
CA GLY A 11 -3.30 13.06 17.52
C GLY A 11 -2.08 12.56 16.75
N LEU A 12 -2.10 11.30 16.27
CA LEU A 12 -1.01 10.69 15.53
C LEU A 12 -1.41 10.46 14.07
N ASP A 13 -0.57 10.89 13.13
CA ASP A 13 -0.71 10.49 11.74
C ASP A 13 0.08 9.20 11.47
N MET A 14 -0.51 8.33 10.66
CA MET A 14 0.16 7.15 10.13
C MET A 14 0.38 7.29 8.62
N ARG A 15 1.32 6.51 8.10
CA ARG A 15 1.45 6.27 6.66
C ARG A 15 1.41 4.78 6.41
N ALA A 16 0.70 4.34 5.37
CA ALA A 16 0.60 2.94 5.02
C ALA A 16 0.71 2.71 3.52
N GLY A 17 1.16 1.50 3.17
CA GLY A 17 1.21 0.98 1.81
C GLY A 17 0.60 -0.40 1.73
N VAL A 18 -0.26 -0.65 0.75
CA VAL A 18 -0.88 -1.96 0.49
C VAL A 18 -0.54 -2.41 -0.92
N HIS A 19 -0.04 -3.64 -1.00
CA HIS A 19 0.25 -4.29 -2.27
C HIS A 19 -0.16 -5.75 -2.20
N THR A 20 -0.71 -6.25 -3.29
CA THR A 20 -1.04 -7.66 -3.47
C THR A 20 -0.12 -8.26 -4.53
N GLY A 21 0.54 -9.36 -4.18
CA GLY A 21 1.41 -10.09 -5.08
C GLY A 21 1.83 -11.41 -4.46
N GLU A 22 2.52 -12.23 -5.24
CA GLU A 22 3.00 -13.53 -4.80
C GLU A 22 4.11 -13.41 -3.76
N VAL A 23 4.07 -14.31 -2.78
CA VAL A 23 5.08 -14.42 -1.73
C VAL A 23 5.40 -15.89 -1.49
N GLU A 24 6.65 -16.16 -1.14
CA GLU A 24 7.05 -17.46 -0.61
C GLU A 24 6.95 -17.44 0.91
N ARG A 25 6.53 -18.56 1.49
CA ARG A 25 6.53 -18.72 2.95
C ARG A 25 6.73 -20.18 3.35
N LEU A 26 7.84 -20.44 4.05
CA LEU A 26 8.05 -21.71 4.76
C LEU A 26 7.27 -21.70 6.08
N ARG A 27 6.91 -22.90 6.57
CA ARG A 27 6.14 -23.05 7.81
C ARG A 27 6.92 -22.46 8.98
N GLY A 28 6.32 -21.50 9.68
CA GLY A 28 6.93 -20.82 10.83
C GLY A 28 7.78 -19.59 10.47
N GLU A 29 7.98 -19.29 9.19
CA GLU A 29 8.79 -18.15 8.75
C GLU A 29 7.93 -16.94 8.33
N LYS A 30 8.61 -15.78 8.19
CA LYS A 30 8.02 -14.57 7.61
C LYS A 30 7.87 -14.73 6.10
N PRO A 31 6.84 -14.14 5.47
CA PRO A 31 6.75 -14.08 4.02
C PRO A 31 7.99 -13.39 3.42
N ARG A 32 8.46 -13.89 2.28
CA ARG A 32 9.56 -13.31 1.50
C ARG A 32 9.17 -13.18 0.03
N GLY A 33 9.91 -12.36 -0.70
CA GLY A 33 9.69 -12.12 -2.13
C GLY A 33 9.48 -10.66 -2.46
N ILE A 34 9.44 -10.37 -3.76
CA ILE A 34 9.41 -9.00 -4.28
C ILE A 34 8.17 -8.22 -3.84
N ALA A 35 7.02 -8.89 -3.68
CA ALA A 35 5.78 -8.27 -3.22
C ALA A 35 5.91 -7.63 -1.83
N VAL A 36 6.67 -8.26 -0.91
CA VAL A 36 6.93 -7.70 0.43
C VAL A 36 7.71 -6.38 0.33
N HIS A 37 8.71 -6.34 -0.55
CA HIS A 37 9.49 -5.12 -0.78
C HIS A 37 8.66 -4.03 -1.46
N ILE A 38 7.82 -4.39 -2.43
CA ILE A 38 6.90 -3.43 -3.08
C ILE A 38 5.98 -2.81 -2.03
N GLY A 39 5.31 -3.59 -1.19
CA GLY A 39 4.43 -3.06 -0.14
C GLY A 39 5.14 -2.09 0.81
N SER A 40 6.36 -2.44 1.24
CA SER A 40 7.19 -1.53 2.05
C SER A 40 7.54 -0.22 1.32
N ARG A 41 7.74 -0.26 0.00
CA ARG A 41 8.17 0.91 -0.78
C ARG A 41 6.98 1.82 -1.06
N VAL A 42 5.81 1.24 -1.32
CA VAL A 42 4.54 1.96 -1.37
C VAL A 42 4.30 2.71 -0.05
N ALA A 43 4.51 2.05 1.10
CA ALA A 43 4.35 2.69 2.41
C ALA A 43 5.35 3.83 2.65
N THR A 44 6.52 3.77 2.00
CA THR A 44 7.55 4.83 2.09
C THR A 44 7.16 6.06 1.27
N CYS A 45 6.42 5.88 0.17
CA CYS A 45 5.91 6.96 -0.68
C CYS A 45 4.73 7.72 -0.06
N ALA A 46 4.01 7.11 0.89
CA ALA A 46 2.84 7.71 1.53
C ALA A 46 3.22 8.90 2.43
N ALA A 47 2.51 10.01 2.27
CA ALA A 47 2.55 11.15 3.16
C ALA A 47 1.83 10.85 4.50
N PRO A 48 2.01 11.68 5.55
CA PRO A 48 1.24 11.55 6.79
C PRO A 48 -0.27 11.54 6.52
N GLY A 49 -0.98 10.56 7.08
CA GLY A 49 -2.41 10.36 6.89
C GLY A 49 -2.80 9.56 5.64
N GLU A 50 -1.87 9.28 4.72
CA GLU A 50 -2.15 8.57 3.48
C GLU A 50 -2.06 7.04 3.64
N VAL A 51 -2.94 6.37 2.88
CA VAL A 51 -2.88 4.93 2.64
C VAL A 51 -2.73 4.75 1.14
N LEU A 52 -1.52 4.45 0.68
CA LEU A 52 -1.27 4.22 -0.74
C LEU A 52 -1.45 2.73 -1.10
N VAL A 53 -1.98 2.48 -2.28
CA VAL A 53 -2.12 1.13 -2.84
C VAL A 53 -1.57 1.06 -4.25
N THR A 54 -1.13 -0.13 -4.67
CA THR A 54 -0.78 -0.38 -6.08
C THR A 54 -2.01 -0.61 -6.96
N ALA A 55 -1.89 -0.41 -8.27
CA ALA A 55 -2.92 -0.76 -9.26
C ALA A 55 -3.48 -2.18 -9.07
N THR A 56 -2.61 -3.17 -8.85
CA THR A 56 -3.03 -4.57 -8.62
C THR A 56 -4.00 -4.71 -7.44
N THR A 57 -3.75 -4.02 -6.32
CA THR A 57 -4.64 -4.06 -5.15
C THR A 57 -5.95 -3.34 -5.43
N ARG A 58 -5.90 -2.16 -6.07
CA ARG A 58 -7.09 -1.40 -6.48
C ARG A 58 -8.01 -2.26 -7.36
N ASP A 59 -7.45 -2.93 -8.36
CA ASP A 59 -8.22 -3.72 -9.32
C ASP A 59 -8.83 -4.97 -8.66
N LEU A 60 -8.11 -5.59 -7.72
CA LEU A 60 -8.62 -6.75 -6.97
C LEU A 60 -9.79 -6.42 -6.04
N VAL A 61 -9.96 -5.17 -5.62
CA VAL A 61 -11.05 -4.74 -4.74
C VAL A 61 -12.15 -3.99 -5.49
N ALA A 62 -12.19 -4.09 -6.83
CA ALA A 62 -13.27 -3.53 -7.62
C ALA A 62 -14.65 -4.00 -7.08
N GLY A 63 -15.55 -3.04 -6.84
CA GLY A 63 -16.87 -3.32 -6.25
C GLY A 63 -16.91 -3.30 -4.72
N SER A 64 -15.80 -3.06 -4.02
CA SER A 64 -15.79 -2.95 -2.55
C SER A 64 -16.38 -1.64 -2.01
N GLY A 65 -16.67 -0.67 -2.87
CA GLY A 65 -17.09 0.68 -2.49
C GLY A 65 -15.95 1.59 -2.04
N LEU A 66 -14.68 1.15 -2.10
CA LEU A 66 -13.52 2.00 -1.80
C LEU A 66 -13.31 3.01 -2.94
N GLU A 67 -12.96 4.24 -2.55
CA GLU A 67 -12.60 5.31 -3.48
C GLU A 67 -11.09 5.54 -3.50
N PHE A 68 -10.59 5.92 -4.68
CA PHE A 68 -9.17 6.03 -4.94
C PHE A 68 -8.86 7.31 -5.70
N GLU A 69 -7.85 8.05 -5.23
CA GLU A 69 -7.26 9.18 -5.93
C GLU A 69 -5.93 8.73 -6.58
N ASP A 70 -5.76 9.07 -7.86
CA ASP A 70 -4.54 8.77 -8.61
C ASP A 70 -3.36 9.61 -8.12
N ARG A 71 -2.23 8.96 -7.82
CA ARG A 71 -0.98 9.60 -7.41
C ARG A 71 0.13 9.45 -8.46
N GLY A 72 -0.20 8.98 -9.65
CA GLY A 72 0.68 8.81 -10.81
C GLY A 72 1.61 7.61 -10.69
N GLU A 73 2.58 7.55 -11.60
CA GLU A 73 3.65 6.55 -11.59
C GLU A 73 4.77 6.90 -10.61
N HIS A 74 5.25 5.89 -9.87
CA HIS A 74 6.36 6.01 -8.94
C HIS A 74 7.43 4.97 -9.27
N GLN A 75 8.68 5.42 -9.42
CA GLN A 75 9.83 4.52 -9.44
C GLN A 75 10.16 4.07 -8.02
N LEU A 76 9.90 2.80 -7.71
CA LEU A 76 10.16 2.25 -6.38
C LEU A 76 11.62 1.76 -6.27
N LYS A 77 12.29 2.07 -5.16
CA LYS A 77 13.70 1.68 -4.94
C LYS A 77 13.88 0.17 -5.10
N GLY A 78 14.74 -0.22 -6.04
CA GLY A 78 15.11 -1.62 -6.30
C GLY A 78 14.06 -2.41 -7.09
N ILE A 79 13.02 -1.75 -7.60
CA ILE A 79 12.06 -2.32 -8.54
C ILE A 79 12.38 -1.73 -9.93
N PRO A 80 12.61 -2.54 -10.98
CA PRO A 80 12.95 -2.01 -12.30
C PRO A 80 11.82 -1.20 -12.92
N GLU A 81 10.58 -1.67 -12.82
CA GLU A 81 9.42 -1.03 -13.44
C GLU A 81 8.73 -0.03 -12.49
N ALA A 82 8.36 1.12 -13.03
CA ALA A 82 7.52 2.08 -12.34
C ALA A 82 6.12 1.50 -12.07
N ARG A 83 5.45 2.01 -11.03
CA ARG A 83 4.11 1.55 -10.62
C ARG A 83 3.18 2.71 -10.37
N TYR A 84 1.95 2.61 -10.87
CA TYR A 84 0.88 3.52 -10.48
C TYR A 84 0.47 3.27 -9.03
N LEU A 85 0.40 4.36 -8.27
CA LEU A 85 -0.06 4.37 -6.89
C LEU A 85 -1.36 5.17 -6.76
N PHE A 86 -2.19 4.75 -5.80
CA PHE A 86 -3.48 5.36 -5.53
C PHE A 86 -3.64 5.60 -4.03
N ASN A 87 -4.09 6.78 -3.64
CA ASN A 87 -4.47 7.06 -2.26
C ASN A 87 -5.91 6.63 -2.01
N VAL A 88 -6.17 5.94 -0.90
CA VAL A 88 -7.54 5.62 -0.49
C VAL A 88 -8.16 6.84 0.18
N THR A 89 -9.21 7.40 -0.42
CA THR A 89 -9.82 8.67 0.01
C THR A 89 -11.02 8.54 0.94
N GLN A 90 -11.51 7.30 1.11
CA GLN A 90 -12.64 7.01 2.01
C GLN A 90 -12.28 7.11 3.51
#